data_AF-A0A8S8ZG15-F1
#
_entry.id   AF-A0A8S8ZG15-F1
#
_cell.length_a   1.000
_cell.length_b   1.000
_cell.length_c   1.000
_cell.angle_alpha   90.00
_cell.angle_beta   90.00
_cell.angle_gamma   90.00
#
_symmetry.space_group_name_H-M   'P 1'
#
loop_
_entity.id
_entity.type
_entity.pdbx_description
1 polymer ?
#
loop_
_entity_poly.entity_id
_entity_poly.type
_entity_poly.pdbx_seq_one_letter_code
_entity_poly.pdbx_strand_id
1 'polypeptide(L)'
;MPLRGVNVRQANTAGGLGFLRYLGPKVASGAYKQDRYVPSKLSPDVDPFGHSPEIWPPRHLFSTKSGCQLSLFLHSFTVFFSSHIGFPSSRQTQSMAPKKTSKGAKSSSSSGGGSGALEPPKPFRVAPDSLKPFTSSLSKKHVYISHVDQKPASFKRKIFSVPILLNAFVFAMFLWRMWYIIPYYVELLSSSFLGYENSTTIRMADLTYRQFFMVAGRRTLTFLFDFLLAVFVWPWPIEFVFGRKHGSPVSWRTAVGFRDKEIYVRRSRSWDTQVYGVDIFSEKPQGNEARSILWGMVRNATSPMLLQEKTGYLTMNGDWDLDWKAMVKATALVDKKDIPLDAFRTLVLCHHDKFGWIAIDMNASGESAQEDERRRQVFAFRDALAAVGKENLFYRWIEVIQFETQQGGFTQERQLEVAQKIRDLFKENGVDFDEFWKEAVGSDPSVGI
;
A
#
# COMPACT_ATOMS: atom_id res chain seq x y z
N MET A 1 72.23 -38.82 1.18
CA MET A 1 73.03 -37.69 0.66
C MET A 1 72.07 -36.59 0.21
N PRO A 2 72.42 -35.31 0.45
CA PRO A 2 71.53 -34.31 1.08
C PRO A 2 71.07 -33.23 0.08
N LEU A 3 70.16 -32.31 0.44
CA LEU A 3 70.42 -30.98 1.02
C LEU A 3 69.16 -30.52 1.81
N ARG A 4 69.21 -30.30 3.14
CA ARG A 4 69.52 -29.02 3.86
C ARG A 4 68.77 -27.81 3.28
N GLY A 5 67.76 -27.25 3.95
CA GLY A 5 67.84 -26.29 5.09
C GLY A 5 66.91 -25.11 4.71
N VAL A 6 66.34 -24.25 5.55
CA VAL A 6 66.61 -23.75 6.89
C VAL A 6 65.29 -23.16 7.44
N ASN A 7 65.18 -23.18 8.75
CA ASN A 7 64.09 -22.70 9.59
C ASN A 7 64.46 -21.29 10.11
N VAL A 8 63.58 -20.29 10.09
CA VAL A 8 63.69 -19.12 10.99
C VAL A 8 62.29 -18.67 11.46
N ARG A 9 62.18 -18.60 12.79
CA ARG A 9 61.06 -18.15 13.63
C ARG A 9 61.08 -16.62 13.82
N GLN A 10 59.94 -16.13 14.36
CA GLN A 10 59.81 -15.01 15.34
C GLN A 10 59.97 -13.58 14.78
N ALA A 11 59.28 -12.53 15.26
CA ALA A 11 58.41 -12.35 16.42
C ALA A 11 57.54 -11.08 16.28
N ASN A 12 56.54 -11.01 17.17
CA ASN A 12 55.70 -9.88 17.59
C ASN A 12 56.42 -8.53 17.82
N THR A 13 55.67 -7.42 17.62
CA THR A 13 55.46 -6.27 18.56
C THR A 13 54.58 -5.23 17.82
N ALA A 14 53.40 -4.80 18.29
CA ALA A 14 53.00 -3.98 19.44
C ALA A 14 53.27 -2.46 19.30
N GLY A 15 52.22 -1.65 19.54
CA GLY A 15 52.23 -0.18 19.74
C GLY A 15 52.02 0.64 18.46
N GLY A 16 51.25 1.72 18.40
CA GLY A 16 50.60 2.57 19.40
C GLY A 16 50.64 4.03 18.91
N LEU A 17 49.51 4.74 18.99
CA LEU A 17 49.30 6.20 18.98
C LEU A 17 49.90 7.10 17.87
N GLY A 18 49.04 7.99 17.33
CA GLY A 18 49.29 9.43 17.41
C GLY A 18 49.29 10.27 16.13
N PHE A 19 48.46 11.32 16.18
CA PHE A 19 48.76 12.71 15.76
C PHE A 19 48.26 13.28 14.41
N LEU A 20 47.70 14.48 14.58
CA LEU A 20 47.18 15.47 13.62
C LEU A 20 48.29 16.26 12.89
N ARG A 21 47.93 16.77 11.71
CA ARG A 21 48.17 18.14 11.14
C ARG A 21 48.89 18.25 9.78
N TYR A 22 48.19 18.97 8.88
CA TYR A 22 48.63 20.05 7.96
C TYR A 22 49.48 19.76 6.70
N LEU A 23 48.96 20.16 5.51
CA LEU A 23 49.29 21.41 4.78
C LEU A 23 48.58 21.46 3.39
N GLY A 24 48.09 22.65 2.97
CA GLY A 24 47.46 22.96 1.65
C GLY A 24 48.48 23.13 0.50
N PRO A 25 48.25 23.94 -0.59
CA PRO A 25 47.49 25.22 -0.63
C PRO A 25 46.85 25.69 -2.00
N LYS A 26 46.34 26.95 -1.97
CA LYS A 26 46.10 28.00 -3.04
C LYS A 26 44.74 28.00 -3.82
N VAL A 27 43.84 29.00 -3.72
CA VAL A 27 43.83 30.48 -4.05
C VAL A 27 43.81 30.69 -5.59
N ALA A 28 42.95 31.47 -6.29
CA ALA A 28 42.15 32.70 -6.05
C ALA A 28 40.93 32.78 -7.03
N SER A 29 39.76 33.33 -6.64
CA SER A 29 39.22 34.71 -6.85
C SER A 29 38.52 35.01 -8.20
N GLY A 30 37.28 35.52 -8.12
CA GLY A 30 36.58 36.25 -9.20
C GLY A 30 35.11 36.56 -8.87
N ALA A 31 34.77 37.84 -8.74
CA ALA A 31 33.52 38.38 -8.19
C ALA A 31 32.57 38.98 -9.25
N TYR A 32 31.26 39.06 -8.98
CA TYR A 32 30.27 40.01 -9.55
C TYR A 32 29.04 40.05 -8.62
N LYS A 33 28.84 41.07 -7.78
CA LYS A 33 28.20 42.41 -7.95
C LYS A 33 26.67 42.36 -8.15
N GLN A 34 25.99 43.04 -7.23
CA GLN A 34 24.56 43.03 -6.93
C GLN A 34 24.11 44.49 -6.90
N ASP A 35 23.08 44.88 -7.64
CA ASP A 35 22.53 46.25 -7.59
C ASP A 35 21.00 46.26 -7.46
N ARG A 36 20.56 47.24 -6.66
CA ARG A 36 19.21 47.53 -6.18
C ARG A 36 18.37 48.29 -7.22
N TYR A 37 17.04 48.22 -7.09
CA TYR A 37 16.14 49.26 -7.61
C TYR A 37 14.91 49.45 -6.73
N VAL A 38 14.59 50.71 -6.41
CA VAL A 38 13.29 51.21 -5.88
C VAL A 38 13.11 52.67 -6.41
N PRO A 39 11.97 53.37 -6.24
CA PRO A 39 10.98 53.67 -7.29
C PRO A 39 10.75 55.19 -7.54
N SER A 40 9.92 55.59 -8.52
CA SER A 40 9.17 56.88 -8.47
C SER A 40 8.09 57.02 -9.56
N LYS A 41 7.13 57.91 -9.26
CA LYS A 41 5.83 58.23 -9.88
C LYS A 41 5.92 59.41 -10.89
N LEU A 42 5.02 59.50 -11.88
CA LEU A 42 4.02 60.60 -12.13
C LEU A 42 3.37 60.53 -13.55
N SER A 43 2.06 60.87 -13.62
CA SER A 43 1.12 60.97 -14.78
C SER A 43 1.29 62.25 -15.63
N PRO A 44 0.32 62.73 -16.49
CA PRO A 44 -0.87 62.14 -17.15
C PRO A 44 -0.97 62.45 -18.69
N ASP A 45 -1.97 61.91 -19.40
CA ASP A 45 -2.97 62.65 -20.24
C ASP A 45 -3.60 61.88 -21.44
N VAL A 46 -4.95 62.02 -21.52
CA VAL A 46 -5.86 62.14 -22.69
C VAL A 46 -6.42 60.90 -23.41
N ASP A 47 -7.74 60.70 -23.21
CA ASP A 47 -8.70 59.93 -24.03
C ASP A 47 -9.07 60.69 -25.34
N PRO A 48 -9.64 60.03 -26.39
CA PRO A 48 -11.11 60.00 -26.49
C PRO A 48 -11.71 58.77 -27.21
N PHE A 49 -13.06 58.70 -27.22
CA PHE A 49 -13.98 57.69 -27.78
C PHE A 49 -14.25 56.51 -26.82
N GLY A 50 -15.34 56.41 -26.06
CA GLY A 50 -16.71 56.89 -26.27
C GLY A 50 -17.63 55.70 -26.52
N HIS A 51 -18.30 55.18 -25.47
CA HIS A 51 -19.69 54.73 -25.46
C HIS A 51 -20.11 54.15 -24.09
N SER A 52 -21.38 54.43 -23.75
CA SER A 52 -22.10 54.32 -22.47
C SER A 52 -22.29 52.90 -21.89
N PRO A 53 -22.77 52.79 -20.62
CA PRO A 53 -22.71 51.57 -19.81
C PRO A 53 -24.00 50.74 -19.88
N GLU A 54 -23.86 49.41 -19.95
CA GLU A 54 -24.93 48.46 -19.67
C GLU A 54 -24.70 47.74 -18.34
N ILE A 55 -25.71 47.82 -17.49
CA ILE A 55 -25.80 47.25 -16.16
C ILE A 55 -26.27 45.80 -16.29
N TRP A 56 -25.52 44.84 -15.72
CA TRP A 56 -26.03 43.49 -15.41
C TRP A 56 -25.61 43.06 -13.99
N PRO A 57 -26.51 42.39 -13.23
CA PRO A 57 -26.32 42.02 -11.82
C PRO A 57 -25.45 40.76 -11.60
N PRO A 58 -25.00 40.49 -10.36
CA PRO A 58 -24.04 39.44 -10.05
C PRO A 58 -24.64 38.03 -10.13
N ARG A 59 -23.89 37.11 -10.77
CA ARG A 59 -24.17 35.66 -10.77
C ARG A 59 -23.78 35.05 -9.43
N HIS A 60 -24.77 34.70 -8.62
CA HIS A 60 -24.69 33.56 -7.71
C HIS A 60 -25.34 32.35 -8.38
N LEU A 61 -24.82 31.16 -8.04
CA LEU A 61 -25.27 29.78 -8.37
C LEU A 61 -24.38 29.04 -9.38
N PHE A 62 -23.35 28.37 -8.87
CA PHE A 62 -23.10 26.98 -9.24
C PHE A 62 -22.79 26.15 -8.00
N SER A 63 -23.62 25.13 -7.82
CA SER A 63 -23.69 24.18 -6.71
C SER A 63 -22.47 23.25 -6.69
N THR A 64 -21.94 23.02 -5.49
CA THR A 64 -20.70 22.30 -5.15
C THR A 64 -20.77 20.76 -5.18
N LYS A 65 -21.75 20.16 -5.88
CA LYS A 65 -21.90 18.68 -5.86
C LYS A 65 -21.15 17.91 -6.97
N SER A 66 -20.62 18.57 -8.00
CA SER A 66 -19.89 17.93 -9.10
C SER A 66 -18.37 17.86 -8.90
N GLY A 67 -17.80 18.71 -8.05
CA GLY A 67 -16.35 18.70 -7.74
C GLY A 67 -15.88 17.50 -6.93
N CYS A 68 -16.73 16.98 -6.03
CA CYS A 68 -16.40 15.80 -5.22
C CYS A 68 -16.33 14.50 -6.06
N GLN A 69 -17.19 14.35 -7.07
CA GLN A 69 -17.20 13.17 -7.94
C GLN A 69 -15.96 13.12 -8.85
N LEU A 70 -15.55 14.27 -9.40
CA LEU A 70 -14.36 14.34 -10.25
C LEU A 70 -13.05 14.19 -9.43
N SER A 71 -13.01 14.71 -8.20
CA SER A 71 -11.89 14.51 -7.28
C SER A 71 -11.74 13.04 -6.86
N LEU A 72 -12.85 12.36 -6.55
CA LEU A 72 -12.87 10.90 -6.29
C LEU A 72 -12.49 10.10 -7.53
N PHE A 73 -12.87 10.55 -8.73
CA PHE A 73 -12.52 9.90 -10.00
C PHE A 73 -11.02 10.02 -10.30
N LEU A 74 -10.43 11.20 -10.12
CA LEU A 74 -9.00 11.46 -10.32
C LEU A 74 -8.12 10.84 -9.23
N HIS A 75 -8.57 10.81 -7.97
CA HIS A 75 -7.87 10.07 -6.90
C HIS A 75 -7.94 8.56 -7.13
N SER A 76 -9.09 8.02 -7.54
CA SER A 76 -9.20 6.61 -7.91
C SER A 76 -8.34 6.29 -9.13
N PHE A 77 -8.28 7.19 -10.12
CA PHE A 77 -7.42 7.03 -11.29
C PHE A 77 -5.95 7.00 -10.89
N THR A 78 -5.49 7.91 -10.02
CA THR A 78 -4.08 7.99 -9.57
C THR A 78 -3.68 6.82 -8.66
N VAL A 79 -4.54 6.43 -7.72
CA VAL A 79 -4.28 5.28 -6.83
C VAL A 79 -4.28 3.96 -7.61
N PHE A 80 -5.15 3.83 -8.61
CA PHE A 80 -5.19 2.66 -9.50
C PHE A 80 -3.97 2.62 -10.43
N PHE A 81 -3.55 3.77 -10.98
CA PHE A 81 -2.34 3.89 -11.83
C PHE A 81 -1.06 3.55 -11.05
N SER A 82 -0.96 4.00 -9.80
CA SER A 82 0.22 3.75 -8.95
C SER A 82 0.30 2.31 -8.43
N SER A 83 -0.83 1.60 -8.32
CA SER A 83 -0.89 0.23 -7.78
C SER A 83 -0.58 -0.88 -8.79
N HIS A 84 -0.51 -0.56 -10.10
CA HIS A 84 -0.34 -1.55 -11.18
C HIS A 84 0.88 -1.33 -12.10
N ILE A 85 1.55 -0.17 -12.04
CA ILE A 85 2.81 0.06 -12.77
C ILE A 85 3.99 -0.35 -11.89
N GLY A 86 4.11 -1.65 -11.65
CA GLY A 86 5.35 -2.27 -11.20
C GLY A 86 6.13 -2.73 -12.42
N PHE A 87 7.11 -1.93 -12.88
CA PHE A 87 8.00 -2.34 -13.96
C PHE A 87 8.75 -3.63 -13.57
N PRO A 88 8.75 -4.69 -14.40
CA PRO A 88 9.56 -5.87 -14.14
C PRO A 88 11.03 -5.53 -14.36
N SER A 89 11.79 -5.42 -13.27
CA SER A 89 13.26 -5.33 -13.34
C SER A 89 13.82 -6.68 -13.77
N SER A 90 14.26 -6.78 -15.01
CA SER A 90 14.99 -7.92 -15.54
C SER A 90 16.43 -7.89 -15.00
N ARG A 91 16.82 -8.89 -14.20
CA ARG A 91 18.25 -9.18 -13.97
C ARG A 91 18.57 -10.67 -14.05
N GLN A 92 19.40 -10.92 -15.05
CA GLN A 92 20.30 -12.03 -15.36
C GLN A 92 20.40 -13.18 -14.34
N THR A 93 20.06 -14.37 -14.84
CA THR A 93 20.47 -15.67 -14.35
C THR A 93 21.99 -15.85 -14.47
N GLN A 94 22.69 -16.05 -13.36
CA GLN A 94 23.99 -16.72 -13.36
C GLN A 94 23.82 -18.15 -12.84
N SER A 95 24.24 -19.09 -13.68
CA SER A 95 24.23 -20.53 -13.45
C SER A 95 25.39 -20.93 -12.54
N MET A 96 25.12 -21.75 -11.52
CA MET A 96 26.13 -22.56 -10.84
C MET A 96 25.58 -23.96 -10.59
N ALA A 97 26.28 -24.95 -11.14
CA ALA A 97 26.01 -26.38 -11.03
C ALA A 97 26.46 -26.95 -9.66
N PRO A 98 26.03 -28.18 -9.28
CA PRO A 98 25.99 -28.63 -7.89
C PRO A 98 27.28 -29.35 -7.45
N LYS A 99 27.64 -29.23 -6.17
CA LYS A 99 28.71 -30.03 -5.53
C LYS A 99 28.11 -31.01 -4.52
N LYS A 100 28.25 -32.31 -4.80
CA LYS A 100 28.05 -33.44 -3.88
C LYS A 100 29.34 -33.72 -3.10
N THR A 101 29.19 -34.10 -1.82
CA THR A 101 29.95 -35.08 -0.98
C THR A 101 29.77 -34.67 0.50
N SER A 102 29.74 -35.50 1.55
CA SER A 102 29.64 -36.94 1.78
C SER A 102 29.46 -37.17 3.30
N LYS A 103 28.80 -38.28 3.65
CA LYS A 103 28.62 -38.98 4.95
C LYS A 103 29.48 -38.57 6.17
N GLY A 104 28.83 -38.60 7.34
CA GLY A 104 29.44 -38.83 8.66
C GLY A 104 28.41 -38.92 9.77
N ALA A 105 27.91 -40.13 10.07
CA ALA A 105 27.01 -40.41 11.18
C ALA A 105 27.77 -40.52 12.51
N LYS A 106 27.17 -40.04 13.61
CA LYS A 106 27.33 -40.64 14.94
C LYS A 106 26.14 -40.30 15.83
N SER A 107 25.40 -41.34 16.16
CA SER A 107 24.33 -41.42 17.14
C SER A 107 24.90 -41.46 18.56
N SER A 108 24.32 -40.68 19.47
CA SER A 108 24.33 -40.99 20.91
C SER A 108 22.97 -40.64 21.48
N SER A 109 22.18 -41.68 21.74
CA SER A 109 20.94 -41.66 22.50
C SER A 109 21.22 -41.36 23.98
N SER A 110 20.58 -40.34 24.53
CA SER A 110 20.24 -40.29 25.95
C SER A 110 18.79 -39.83 26.10
N SER A 111 18.08 -40.66 26.83
CA SER A 111 16.65 -40.74 27.15
C SER A 111 16.06 -39.54 27.89
N GLY A 112 14.80 -39.24 27.55
CA GLY A 112 13.74 -39.02 28.53
C GLY A 112 13.45 -37.58 28.95
N GLY A 113 12.38 -36.98 28.39
CA GLY A 113 11.73 -35.82 28.99
C GLY A 113 10.78 -35.06 28.06
N GLY A 114 9.48 -35.41 28.10
CA GLY A 114 8.36 -34.50 27.84
C GLY A 114 8.12 -34.03 26.39
N SER A 115 7.01 -34.50 25.82
CA SER A 115 6.31 -33.88 24.70
C SER A 115 5.81 -32.48 25.07
N GLY A 116 6.70 -31.49 25.07
CA GLY A 116 6.35 -30.07 25.02
C GLY A 116 6.56 -29.59 23.60
N ALA A 117 5.48 -29.37 22.85
CA ALA A 117 5.58 -28.68 21.58
C ALA A 117 6.26 -27.33 21.85
N LEU A 118 7.38 -27.06 21.17
CA LEU A 118 8.10 -25.80 21.27
C LEU A 118 7.10 -24.68 20.90
N GLU A 119 6.55 -23.99 21.89
CA GLU A 119 5.63 -22.89 21.64
C GLU A 119 6.42 -21.68 21.14
N PRO A 120 5.97 -21.02 20.06
CA PRO A 120 6.63 -19.80 19.60
C PRO A 120 6.51 -18.71 20.68
N PRO A 121 7.50 -17.80 20.77
CA PRO A 121 7.45 -16.74 21.77
C PRO A 121 6.27 -15.82 21.51
N LYS A 122 5.57 -15.41 22.58
CA LYS A 122 4.50 -14.39 22.51
C LYS A 122 5.03 -13.14 21.79
N PRO A 123 4.24 -12.51 20.90
CA PRO A 123 2.81 -12.67 20.63
C PRO A 123 2.47 -13.68 19.51
N PHE A 124 3.43 -14.48 19.06
CA PHE A 124 3.22 -15.50 18.05
C PHE A 124 2.61 -16.74 18.69
N ARG A 125 1.62 -17.35 18.03
CA ARG A 125 1.01 -18.62 18.44
C ARG A 125 0.96 -19.56 17.23
N VAL A 126 1.00 -20.87 17.47
CA VAL A 126 0.74 -21.83 16.39
C VAL A 126 -0.69 -21.64 15.90
N ALA A 127 -0.90 -21.66 14.58
CA ALA A 127 -2.24 -21.52 14.02
C ALA A 127 -3.14 -22.65 14.54
N PRO A 128 -4.36 -22.34 15.04
CA PRO A 128 -5.26 -23.35 15.58
C PRO A 128 -5.60 -24.40 14.53
N ASP A 129 -5.79 -25.64 15.00
CA ASP A 129 -6.03 -26.80 14.15
C ASP A 129 -7.27 -26.67 13.25
N SER A 130 -8.27 -25.89 13.69
CA SER A 130 -9.46 -25.55 12.91
C SER A 130 -9.14 -24.81 11.60
N LEU A 131 -8.01 -24.08 11.52
CA LEU A 131 -7.61 -23.36 10.32
C LEU A 131 -6.83 -24.21 9.31
N LYS A 132 -6.49 -25.47 9.62
CA LYS A 132 -5.76 -26.38 8.71
C LYS A 132 -6.39 -26.51 7.30
N PRO A 133 -7.73 -26.64 7.16
CA PRO A 133 -8.38 -26.70 5.84
C PRO A 133 -8.16 -25.42 5.02
N PHE A 134 -7.99 -24.28 5.69
CA PHE A 134 -7.72 -23.00 5.04
C PHE A 134 -6.23 -22.83 4.70
N THR A 135 -5.34 -23.06 5.66
CA THR A 135 -3.89 -22.86 5.50
C THR A 135 -3.25 -23.81 4.49
N SER A 136 -3.82 -25.01 4.30
CA SER A 136 -3.35 -26.00 3.31
C SER A 136 -3.41 -25.51 1.84
N SER A 137 -4.30 -24.56 1.51
CA SER A 137 -4.35 -23.96 0.17
C SER A 137 -3.49 -22.72 0.00
N LEU A 138 -2.95 -22.17 1.09
CA LEU A 138 -2.19 -20.93 1.04
C LEU A 138 -0.75 -21.22 0.62
N SER A 139 -0.17 -20.31 -0.17
CA SER A 139 1.25 -20.37 -0.49
C SER A 139 2.06 -19.95 0.74
N LYS A 140 3.04 -20.76 1.11
CA LYS A 140 3.95 -20.55 2.26
C LYS A 140 4.86 -19.32 2.11
N LYS A 141 4.95 -18.75 0.90
CA LYS A 141 5.85 -17.63 0.60
C LYS A 141 5.38 -16.28 1.12
N HIS A 142 4.09 -16.16 1.39
CA HIS A 142 3.44 -14.88 1.66
C HIS A 142 2.92 -14.82 3.09
N VAL A 143 2.81 -13.61 3.60
CA VAL A 143 2.08 -13.29 4.82
C VAL A 143 0.64 -12.97 4.43
N TYR A 144 -0.32 -13.50 5.18
CA TYR A 144 -1.74 -13.28 4.94
C TYR A 144 -2.38 -12.53 6.11
N ILE A 145 -3.30 -11.63 5.80
CA ILE A 145 -4.14 -10.96 6.79
C ILE A 145 -5.58 -11.16 6.37
N SER A 146 -6.39 -11.77 7.24
CA SER A 146 -7.85 -11.76 7.07
C SER A 146 -8.52 -10.80 8.03
N HIS A 147 -9.58 -10.17 7.54
CA HIS A 147 -10.51 -9.42 8.36
C HIS A 147 -11.94 -9.59 7.86
N VAL A 148 -12.90 -9.33 8.75
CA VAL A 148 -14.33 -9.33 8.41
C VAL A 148 -14.80 -7.89 8.22
N ASP A 149 -15.26 -7.58 7.01
CA ASP A 149 -15.88 -6.30 6.67
C ASP A 149 -17.39 -6.35 6.95
N GLN A 150 -17.85 -5.48 7.85
CA GLN A 150 -19.23 -5.37 8.32
C GLN A 150 -20.07 -4.31 7.57
N LYS A 151 -19.52 -3.66 6.53
CA LYS A 151 -20.25 -2.65 5.76
C LYS A 151 -21.41 -3.27 4.97
N PRO A 152 -22.52 -2.55 4.76
CA PRO A 152 -23.71 -3.11 4.12
C PRO A 152 -23.45 -3.51 2.66
N ALA A 153 -24.12 -4.56 2.21
CA ALA A 153 -23.97 -5.12 0.86
C ALA A 153 -24.33 -4.10 -0.25
N SER A 154 -25.25 -3.18 -0.01
CA SER A 154 -25.60 -2.11 -0.95
C SER A 154 -24.42 -1.15 -1.21
N PHE A 155 -23.65 -0.82 -0.18
CA PHE A 155 -22.46 0.03 -0.29
C PHE A 155 -21.34 -0.67 -1.06
N LYS A 156 -21.09 -1.95 -0.73
CA LYS A 156 -20.13 -2.80 -1.43
C LYS A 156 -20.44 -2.94 -2.93
N ARG A 157 -21.71 -3.08 -3.30
CA ARG A 157 -22.15 -3.10 -4.71
C ARG A 157 -21.81 -1.82 -5.47
N LYS A 158 -22.04 -0.65 -4.86
CA LYS A 158 -21.71 0.64 -5.48
C LYS A 158 -20.21 0.76 -5.73
N ILE A 159 -19.38 0.44 -4.74
CA ILE A 159 -17.91 0.48 -4.89
C ILE A 159 -17.45 -0.48 -6.00
N PHE A 160 -18.02 -1.69 -6.07
CA PHE A 160 -17.65 -2.67 -7.08
C PHE A 160 -18.15 -2.34 -8.50
N SER A 161 -19.21 -1.53 -8.64
CA SER A 161 -19.67 -1.09 -9.96
C SER A 161 -18.65 -0.19 -10.69
N VAL A 162 -17.85 0.58 -9.95
CA VAL A 162 -16.84 1.47 -10.54
C VAL A 162 -15.81 0.71 -11.38
N PRO A 163 -15.10 -0.32 -10.86
CA PRO A 163 -14.16 -1.10 -11.66
C PRO A 163 -14.85 -1.93 -12.75
N ILE A 164 -16.10 -2.39 -12.56
CA ILE A 164 -16.84 -3.08 -13.63
C ILE A 164 -17.03 -2.14 -14.82
N LEU A 165 -17.58 -0.95 -14.59
CA LEU A 165 -17.88 0.02 -15.64
C LEU A 165 -16.60 0.50 -16.33
N LEU A 166 -15.53 0.74 -15.57
CA LEU A 166 -14.24 1.14 -16.13
C LEU A 166 -13.65 0.04 -17.04
N ASN A 167 -13.64 -1.22 -16.58
CA ASN A 167 -13.11 -2.33 -17.39
C ASN A 167 -13.99 -2.61 -18.61
N ALA A 168 -15.32 -2.51 -18.48
CA ALA A 168 -16.24 -2.64 -19.60
C ALA A 168 -16.03 -1.53 -20.65
N PHE A 169 -15.83 -0.29 -20.21
CA PHE A 169 -15.52 0.84 -21.08
C PHE A 169 -14.18 0.65 -21.81
N VAL A 170 -13.12 0.30 -21.08
CA VAL A 170 -11.80 0.02 -21.68
C VAL A 170 -11.90 -1.13 -22.70
N PHE A 171 -12.59 -2.21 -22.36
CA PHE A 171 -12.81 -3.34 -23.27
C PHE A 171 -13.58 -2.93 -24.52
N ALA A 172 -14.66 -2.14 -24.39
CA ALA A 172 -15.42 -1.62 -25.52
C ALA A 172 -14.57 -0.70 -26.42
N MET A 173 -13.77 0.18 -25.83
CA MET A 173 -12.81 1.02 -26.56
C MET A 173 -11.77 0.19 -27.32
N PHE A 174 -11.29 -0.91 -26.73
CA PHE A 174 -10.40 -1.85 -27.40
C PHE A 174 -11.07 -2.54 -28.58
N LEU A 175 -12.29 -3.05 -28.40
CA LEU A 175 -13.04 -3.69 -29.49
C LEU A 175 -13.31 -2.70 -30.62
N TRP A 176 -13.69 -1.47 -30.29
CA TRP A 176 -13.89 -0.41 -31.28
C TRP A 176 -12.59 -0.09 -32.02
N ARG A 177 -11.48 0.06 -31.29
CA ARG A 177 -10.15 0.28 -31.87
C ARG A 177 -9.75 -0.86 -32.80
N MET A 178 -9.93 -2.11 -32.36
CA MET A 178 -9.67 -3.31 -33.16
C MET A 178 -10.50 -3.31 -34.44
N TRP A 179 -11.81 -3.06 -34.33
CA TRP A 179 -12.70 -3.01 -35.49
C TRP A 179 -12.26 -1.96 -36.52
N TYR A 180 -11.79 -0.80 -36.05
CA TYR A 180 -11.31 0.27 -36.94
C TYR A 180 -9.93 -0.03 -37.56
N ILE A 181 -8.99 -0.60 -36.80
CA ILE A 181 -7.60 -0.75 -37.24
C ILE A 181 -7.30 -2.10 -37.92
N ILE A 182 -8.09 -3.14 -37.67
CA ILE A 182 -7.89 -4.47 -38.28
C ILE A 182 -7.91 -4.41 -39.81
N PRO A 183 -8.89 -3.75 -40.48
CA PRO A 183 -8.89 -3.65 -41.95
C PRO A 183 -7.60 -3.00 -42.48
N TYR A 184 -7.14 -1.94 -41.81
CA TYR A 184 -5.89 -1.27 -42.15
C TYR A 184 -4.66 -2.19 -42.03
N TYR A 185 -4.61 -3.03 -40.98
CA TYR A 185 -3.53 -4.01 -40.84
C TYR A 185 -3.62 -5.13 -41.89
N VAL A 186 -4.82 -5.56 -42.26
CA VAL A 186 -5.01 -6.55 -43.33
C VAL A 186 -4.52 -5.99 -44.67
N GLU A 187 -4.86 -4.74 -45.01
CA GLU A 187 -4.38 -4.07 -46.23
C GLU A 187 -2.85 -3.91 -46.25
N LEU A 188 -2.27 -3.55 -45.10
CA LEU A 188 -0.83 -3.41 -44.95
C LEU A 188 -0.10 -4.75 -45.10
N LEU A 189 -0.66 -5.82 -44.54
CA LEU A 189 -0.12 -7.18 -44.69
C LEU A 189 -0.29 -7.70 -46.12
N SER A 190 -1.44 -7.47 -46.76
CA SER A 190 -1.69 -7.91 -48.13
C SER A 190 -0.80 -7.19 -49.14
N SER A 191 -0.54 -5.89 -48.92
CA SER A 191 0.39 -5.13 -49.76
C SER A 191 1.85 -5.51 -49.55
N SER A 192 2.27 -5.76 -48.30
CA SER A 192 3.68 -6.03 -47.98
C SER A 192 4.09 -7.49 -48.21
N PHE A 193 3.21 -8.46 -47.93
CA PHE A 193 3.53 -9.89 -48.01
C PHE A 193 2.96 -10.59 -49.24
N LEU A 194 1.76 -10.19 -49.70
CA LEU A 194 1.09 -10.86 -50.83
C LEU A 194 1.26 -10.10 -52.15
N GLY A 195 1.87 -8.91 -52.13
CA GLY A 195 2.15 -8.11 -53.33
C GLY A 195 0.90 -7.53 -54.00
N TYR A 196 -0.25 -7.55 -53.33
CA TYR A 196 -1.47 -6.93 -53.86
C TYR A 196 -1.36 -5.41 -53.79
N GLU A 197 -1.61 -4.74 -54.92
CA GLU A 197 -1.59 -3.27 -54.96
C GLU A 197 -2.85 -2.71 -54.31
N ASN A 198 -2.68 -2.09 -53.14
CA ASN A 198 -3.73 -1.47 -52.37
C ASN A 198 -3.36 -0.01 -52.06
N SER A 199 -4.31 0.74 -51.48
CA SER A 199 -4.11 2.12 -51.01
C SER A 199 -2.94 2.31 -50.04
N THR A 200 -2.45 1.21 -49.43
CA THR A 200 -1.31 1.18 -48.51
C THR A 200 0.02 0.80 -49.16
N THR A 201 0.07 0.47 -50.45
CA THR A 201 1.31 0.10 -51.15
C THR A 201 2.18 1.34 -51.38
N ILE A 202 3.43 1.29 -50.93
CA ILE A 202 4.41 2.38 -51.09
C ILE A 202 5.34 2.02 -52.24
N ARG A 203 5.22 2.72 -53.37
CA ARG A 203 6.21 2.67 -54.46
C ARG A 203 7.24 3.77 -54.23
N MET A 204 8.48 3.37 -53.92
CA MET A 204 9.57 4.33 -53.64
C MET A 204 9.89 5.26 -54.82
N ALA A 205 9.58 4.84 -56.05
CA ALA A 205 9.77 5.63 -57.25
C ALA A 205 8.83 6.85 -57.32
N ASP A 206 7.68 6.80 -56.65
CA ASP A 206 6.60 7.79 -56.80
C ASP A 206 6.56 8.80 -55.64
N LEU A 207 7.44 8.66 -54.64
CA LEU A 207 7.38 9.40 -53.38
C LEU A 207 8.64 10.22 -53.11
N THR A 208 8.44 11.46 -52.68
CA THR A 208 9.52 12.28 -52.13
C THR A 208 9.97 11.72 -50.78
N TYR A 209 11.27 11.80 -50.44
CA TYR A 209 11.79 11.36 -49.14
C TYR A 209 10.98 11.89 -47.94
N ARG A 210 10.53 13.15 -47.97
CA ARG A 210 9.68 13.73 -46.92
C ARG A 210 8.35 12.99 -46.77
N GLN A 211 7.68 12.65 -47.87
CA GLN A 211 6.41 11.92 -47.85
C GLN A 211 6.63 10.49 -47.35
N PHE A 212 7.72 9.85 -47.78
CA PHE A 212 8.11 8.54 -47.27
C PHE A 212 8.29 8.56 -45.75
N PHE A 213 9.08 9.48 -45.20
CA PHE A 213 9.28 9.58 -43.75
C PHE A 213 7.99 9.91 -43.00
N MET A 214 7.10 10.71 -43.57
CA MET A 214 5.82 11.03 -42.94
C MET A 214 4.88 9.81 -42.87
N VAL A 215 4.82 9.02 -43.95
CA VAL A 215 4.04 7.78 -43.98
C VAL A 215 4.65 6.73 -43.05
N ALA A 216 5.97 6.53 -43.10
CA ALA A 216 6.68 5.62 -42.21
C ALA A 216 6.51 6.02 -40.74
N GLY A 217 6.67 7.31 -40.41
CA GLY A 217 6.48 7.83 -39.07
C GLY A 217 5.05 7.61 -38.54
N ARG A 218 4.03 7.92 -39.35
CA ARG A 218 2.62 7.68 -38.97
C ARG A 218 2.33 6.19 -38.75
N ARG A 219 2.87 5.31 -39.59
CA ARG A 219 2.77 3.84 -39.43
C ARG A 219 3.40 3.40 -38.13
N THR A 220 4.66 3.76 -37.90
CA THR A 220 5.41 3.41 -36.69
C THR A 220 4.71 3.90 -35.43
N LEU A 221 4.21 5.13 -35.41
CA LEU A 221 3.47 5.67 -34.26
C LEU A 221 2.16 4.92 -34.01
N THR A 222 1.43 4.55 -35.07
CA THR A 222 0.20 3.76 -34.95
C THR A 222 0.50 2.39 -34.34
N PHE A 223 1.50 1.68 -34.87
CA PHE A 223 1.97 0.40 -34.33
C PHE A 223 2.44 0.50 -32.89
N LEU A 224 3.23 1.52 -32.56
CA LEU A 224 3.73 1.74 -31.21
C LEU A 224 2.57 1.97 -30.24
N PHE A 225 1.61 2.81 -30.61
CA PHE A 225 0.43 3.08 -29.80
C PHE A 225 -0.39 1.80 -29.56
N ASP A 226 -0.69 1.03 -30.60
CA ASP A 226 -1.46 -0.21 -30.48
C ASP A 226 -0.69 -1.28 -29.70
N PHE A 227 0.63 -1.34 -29.82
CA PHE A 227 1.50 -2.18 -28.99
C PHE A 227 1.44 -1.79 -27.51
N LEU A 228 1.58 -0.50 -27.19
CA LEU A 228 1.49 -0.01 -25.81
C LEU A 228 0.12 -0.32 -25.21
N LEU A 229 -0.96 -0.12 -25.97
CA LEU A 229 -2.30 -0.50 -25.56
C LEU A 229 -2.40 -2.00 -25.26
N ALA A 230 -1.96 -2.86 -26.18
CA ALA A 230 -2.05 -4.31 -26.05
C ALA A 230 -1.18 -4.87 -24.90
N VAL A 231 -0.05 -4.25 -24.58
CA VAL A 231 0.85 -4.72 -23.53
C VAL A 231 0.50 -4.17 -22.16
N PHE A 232 0.10 -2.89 -22.05
CA PHE A 232 -0.10 -2.25 -20.75
C PHE A 232 -1.57 -2.17 -20.34
N VAL A 233 -2.48 -1.88 -21.26
CA VAL A 233 -3.89 -1.62 -20.93
C VAL A 233 -4.75 -2.87 -21.07
N TRP A 234 -4.53 -3.68 -22.11
CA TRP A 234 -5.30 -4.90 -22.36
C TRP A 234 -5.22 -5.98 -21.25
N PRO A 235 -4.10 -6.18 -20.54
CA PRO A 235 -4.08 -7.12 -19.43
C PRO A 235 -5.07 -6.78 -18.32
N TRP A 236 -5.48 -5.52 -18.15
CA TRP A 236 -6.33 -5.11 -17.03
C TRP A 236 -7.73 -5.73 -17.08
N PRO A 237 -8.53 -5.59 -18.17
CA PRO A 237 -9.80 -6.31 -18.30
C PRO A 237 -9.65 -7.83 -18.16
N ILE A 238 -8.58 -8.40 -18.70
CA ILE A 238 -8.33 -9.84 -18.65
C ILE A 238 -8.07 -10.29 -17.20
N GLU A 239 -7.21 -9.60 -16.46
CA GLU A 239 -6.93 -9.93 -15.06
C GLU A 239 -8.16 -9.71 -14.18
N PHE A 240 -8.98 -8.70 -14.50
CA PHE A 240 -10.23 -8.43 -13.79
C PHE A 240 -11.26 -9.57 -13.93
N VAL A 241 -11.37 -10.18 -15.12
CA VAL A 241 -12.35 -11.24 -15.39
C VAL A 241 -11.79 -12.64 -15.13
N PHE A 242 -10.59 -12.93 -15.63
CA PHE A 242 -10.00 -14.28 -15.63
C PHE A 242 -8.95 -14.49 -14.54
N GLY A 243 -8.23 -13.44 -14.13
CA GLY A 243 -7.32 -13.43 -12.98
C GLY A 243 -6.26 -14.54 -12.97
N ARG A 244 -5.10 -14.28 -13.56
CA ARG A 244 -4.07 -15.29 -13.84
C ARG A 244 -3.33 -15.78 -12.60
N LYS A 245 -3.14 -14.92 -11.58
CA LYS A 245 -2.26 -15.23 -10.43
C LYS A 245 -3.02 -15.74 -9.20
N HIS A 246 -3.97 -14.96 -8.67
CA HIS A 246 -4.61 -15.25 -7.37
C HIS A 246 -6.14 -15.25 -7.43
N GLY A 247 -6.68 -15.55 -8.63
CA GLY A 247 -8.10 -15.48 -8.94
C GLY A 247 -8.49 -14.13 -9.51
N SER A 248 -9.78 -13.95 -9.80
CA SER A 248 -10.30 -12.71 -10.37
C SER A 248 -11.38 -12.10 -9.47
N PRO A 249 -11.49 -10.77 -9.44
CA PRO A 249 -12.59 -10.07 -8.76
C PRO A 249 -13.97 -10.58 -9.20
N VAL A 250 -14.14 -10.82 -10.51
CA VAL A 250 -15.40 -11.35 -11.05
C VAL A 250 -15.68 -12.75 -10.52
N SER A 251 -14.69 -13.66 -10.54
CA SER A 251 -14.85 -15.03 -10.05
C SER A 251 -15.25 -15.08 -8.58
N TRP A 252 -14.70 -14.17 -7.77
CA TRP A 252 -15.07 -14.04 -6.36
C TRP A 252 -16.52 -13.57 -6.21
N ARG A 253 -16.93 -12.53 -6.95
CA ARG A 253 -18.31 -12.05 -6.89
C ARG A 253 -19.33 -13.04 -7.42
N THR A 254 -18.98 -13.84 -8.42
CA THR A 254 -19.86 -14.92 -8.91
C THR A 254 -19.98 -16.06 -7.91
N ALA A 255 -18.92 -16.36 -7.14
CA ALA A 255 -18.92 -17.46 -6.19
C ALA A 255 -19.54 -17.10 -4.82
N VAL A 256 -19.26 -15.89 -4.31
CA VAL A 256 -19.65 -15.47 -2.95
C VAL A 256 -20.86 -14.53 -2.93
N GLY A 257 -21.02 -13.72 -3.97
CA GLY A 257 -22.00 -12.63 -4.02
C GLY A 257 -21.61 -11.40 -3.21
N PHE A 258 -22.61 -10.61 -2.81
CA PHE A 258 -22.46 -9.47 -1.90
C PHE A 258 -23.15 -9.79 -0.58
N ARG A 259 -22.42 -9.69 0.52
CA ARG A 259 -22.91 -9.98 1.88
C ARG A 259 -22.61 -8.82 2.83
N ASP A 260 -23.40 -8.70 3.89
CA ASP A 260 -23.16 -7.68 4.91
C ASP A 260 -21.92 -7.98 5.74
N LYS A 261 -21.64 -9.27 6.02
CA LYS A 261 -20.40 -9.75 6.63
C LYS A 261 -19.59 -10.51 5.58
N GLU A 262 -18.50 -9.92 5.12
CA GLU A 262 -17.63 -10.51 4.09
C GLU A 262 -16.21 -10.71 4.63
N ILE A 263 -15.60 -11.85 4.29
CA ILE A 263 -14.23 -12.17 4.68
C ILE A 263 -13.30 -11.68 3.58
N TYR A 264 -12.37 -10.80 3.93
CA TYR A 264 -11.33 -10.32 3.05
C TYR A 264 -10.00 -10.93 3.47
N VAL A 265 -9.28 -11.50 2.50
CA VAL A 265 -7.95 -12.08 2.71
C VAL A 265 -6.97 -11.28 1.86
N ARG A 266 -6.08 -10.58 2.54
CA ARG A 266 -4.95 -9.87 1.94
C ARG A 266 -3.72 -10.74 1.94
N ARG A 267 -2.92 -10.61 0.90
CA ARG A 267 -1.63 -11.28 0.70
C ARG A 267 -0.55 -10.21 0.58
N SER A 268 0.61 -10.45 1.18
CA SER A 268 1.79 -9.62 1.00
C SER A 268 2.28 -9.57 -0.45
N ARG A 269 2.81 -8.41 -0.85
CA ARG A 269 3.52 -8.21 -2.13
C ARG A 269 5.04 -8.31 -1.91
N SER A 270 5.85 -7.62 -2.70
CA SER A 270 7.30 -7.79 -2.81
C SER A 270 8.13 -7.74 -1.53
N TRP A 271 7.64 -7.08 -0.46
CA TRP A 271 8.37 -6.97 0.81
C TRP A 271 8.48 -8.32 1.56
N ASP A 272 7.62 -9.28 1.24
CA ASP A 272 7.62 -10.61 1.87
C ASP A 272 8.88 -11.43 1.59
N THR A 273 9.57 -11.14 0.48
CA THR A 273 10.86 -11.76 0.14
C THR A 273 11.93 -11.52 1.19
N GLN A 274 11.81 -10.46 1.98
CA GLN A 274 12.75 -10.12 3.07
C GLN A 274 12.42 -10.88 4.37
N VAL A 275 11.20 -11.39 4.50
CA VAL A 275 10.72 -12.12 5.69
C VAL A 275 10.72 -13.62 5.44
N TYR A 276 10.46 -14.05 4.20
CA TYR A 276 10.39 -15.45 3.82
C TYR A 276 11.73 -16.16 3.96
N GLY A 277 11.74 -17.31 4.64
CA GLY A 277 12.93 -18.14 4.86
C GLY A 277 13.91 -17.57 5.89
N VAL A 278 13.59 -16.43 6.51
CA VAL A 278 14.35 -15.88 7.64
C VAL A 278 13.70 -16.34 8.95
N ASP A 279 14.54 -16.78 9.88
CA ASP A 279 14.08 -17.09 11.24
C ASP A 279 13.76 -15.80 11.99
N ILE A 280 12.48 -15.41 12.01
CA ILE A 280 11.96 -14.20 12.68
C ILE A 280 12.13 -14.23 14.21
N PHE A 281 12.51 -15.38 14.77
CA PHE A 281 12.78 -15.55 16.19
C PHE A 281 14.26 -15.48 16.53
N SER A 282 15.14 -15.49 15.53
CA SER A 282 16.57 -15.38 15.72
C SER A 282 16.94 -13.97 16.17
N GLU A 283 17.77 -13.88 17.22
CA GLU A 283 18.34 -12.61 17.71
C GLU A 283 19.39 -11.99 16.77
N LYS A 284 19.76 -12.70 15.70
CA LYS A 284 20.64 -12.18 14.66
C LYS A 284 20.04 -10.92 14.02
N PRO A 285 20.88 -9.98 13.53
CA PRO A 285 20.41 -8.73 12.91
C PRO A 285 19.33 -8.94 11.84
N GLN A 286 19.51 -9.96 10.99
CA GLN A 286 18.56 -10.30 9.92
C GLN A 286 17.17 -10.74 10.44
N GLY A 287 17.12 -11.46 11.57
CA GLY A 287 15.86 -11.88 12.19
C GLY A 287 15.12 -10.70 12.81
N ASN A 288 15.86 -9.79 13.46
CA ASN A 288 15.29 -8.58 14.03
C ASN A 288 14.77 -7.61 12.95
N GLU A 289 15.49 -7.46 11.84
CA GLU A 289 15.05 -6.65 10.69
C GLU A 289 13.80 -7.24 10.01
N ALA A 290 13.77 -8.56 9.74
CA ALA A 290 12.59 -9.21 9.19
C ALA A 290 11.37 -9.07 10.12
N ARG A 291 11.59 -9.19 11.43
CA ARG A 291 10.55 -9.00 12.46
C ARG A 291 10.05 -7.55 12.49
N SER A 292 10.93 -6.55 12.41
CA SER A 292 10.53 -5.13 12.45
C SER A 292 9.71 -4.75 11.20
N ILE A 293 10.12 -5.22 10.02
CA ILE A 293 9.38 -5.03 8.76
C ILE A 293 8.00 -5.69 8.85
N LEU A 294 7.95 -6.96 9.30
CA LEU A 294 6.69 -7.68 9.49
C LEU A 294 5.74 -6.91 10.41
N TRP A 295 6.23 -6.44 11.56
CA TRP A 295 5.42 -5.67 12.51
C TRP A 295 4.95 -4.33 11.95
N GLY A 296 5.84 -3.58 11.29
CA GLY A 296 5.48 -2.31 10.68
C GLY A 296 4.37 -2.47 9.63
N MET A 297 4.52 -3.45 8.73
CA MET A 297 3.55 -3.71 7.68
C MET A 297 2.22 -4.24 8.21
N VAL A 298 2.26 -5.19 9.16
CA VAL A 298 1.06 -5.80 9.74
C VAL A 298 0.28 -4.77 10.56
N ARG A 299 0.92 -4.01 11.46
CA ARG A 299 0.23 -3.00 12.29
C ARG A 299 -0.48 -1.95 11.45
N ASN A 300 0.18 -1.45 10.42
CA ASN A 300 -0.43 -0.48 9.51
C ASN A 300 -1.64 -1.07 8.80
N ALA A 301 -1.55 -2.33 8.36
CA ALA A 301 -2.61 -3.02 7.64
C ALA A 301 -3.79 -3.43 8.54
N THR A 302 -3.57 -3.74 9.82
CA THR A 302 -4.62 -4.14 10.78
C THR A 302 -5.14 -2.98 11.61
N SER A 303 -4.70 -1.74 11.36
CA SER A 303 -5.14 -0.58 12.11
C SER A 303 -6.68 -0.44 12.10
N PRO A 304 -7.34 -0.25 13.26
CA PRO A 304 -8.79 -0.15 13.32
C PRO A 304 -9.35 0.96 12.43
N MET A 305 -8.64 2.08 12.35
CA MET A 305 -9.00 3.23 11.50
C MET A 305 -9.12 2.82 10.04
N LEU A 306 -8.12 2.12 9.50
CA LEU A 306 -8.15 1.64 8.12
C LEU A 306 -9.31 0.67 7.86
N LEU A 307 -9.54 -0.27 8.79
CA LEU A 307 -10.57 -1.29 8.65
C LEU A 307 -12.01 -0.76 8.83
N GLN A 308 -12.19 0.34 9.58
CA GLN A 308 -13.49 0.97 9.78
C GLN A 308 -13.83 1.97 8.68
N GLU A 309 -12.84 2.70 8.16
CA GLU A 309 -13.04 3.71 7.13
C GLU A 309 -13.19 3.10 5.73
N LYS A 310 -12.33 2.13 5.39
CA LYS A 310 -12.29 1.53 4.06
C LYS A 310 -12.99 0.18 4.05
N THR A 311 -13.76 -0.09 2.99
CA THR A 311 -14.22 -1.46 2.72
C THR A 311 -13.04 -2.36 2.44
N GLY A 312 -13.16 -3.66 2.68
CA GLY A 312 -12.09 -4.62 2.44
C GLY A 312 -11.53 -4.57 1.00
N TYR A 313 -12.36 -4.24 0.01
CA TYR A 313 -11.92 -4.04 -1.38
C TYR A 313 -10.93 -2.89 -1.57
N LEU A 314 -11.08 -1.81 -0.79
CA LEU A 314 -10.26 -0.60 -0.83
C LEU A 314 -9.03 -0.67 0.09
N THR A 315 -8.79 -1.83 0.71
CA THR A 315 -7.60 -2.07 1.53
C THR A 315 -6.39 -2.54 0.72
N MET A 316 -6.55 -2.70 -0.60
CA MET A 316 -5.45 -2.96 -1.53
C MET A 316 -4.52 -1.74 -1.62
N ASN A 317 -3.21 -1.97 -1.60
CA ASN A 317 -2.20 -0.92 -1.77
C ASN A 317 -0.93 -1.49 -2.41
N GLY A 318 0.17 -0.71 -2.43
CA GLY A 318 1.46 -1.15 -2.94
C GLY A 318 2.05 -2.36 -2.21
N ASP A 319 1.67 -2.58 -0.95
CA ASP A 319 2.25 -3.60 -0.07
C ASP A 319 1.36 -4.85 0.08
N TRP A 320 0.06 -4.70 -0.13
CA TRP A 320 -0.97 -5.71 0.10
C TRP A 320 -1.88 -5.85 -1.12
N ASP A 321 -2.03 -7.09 -1.58
CA ASP A 321 -2.98 -7.48 -2.63
C ASP A 321 -4.14 -8.29 -2.04
N LEU A 322 -5.26 -8.39 -2.75
CA LEU A 322 -6.36 -9.28 -2.36
C LEU A 322 -6.21 -10.65 -3.02
N ASP A 323 -6.33 -11.70 -2.22
CA ASP A 323 -6.29 -13.08 -2.70
C ASP A 323 -7.71 -13.60 -2.88
N TRP A 324 -8.25 -13.41 -4.09
CA TRP A 324 -9.62 -13.77 -4.44
C TRP A 324 -9.90 -15.26 -4.23
N LYS A 325 -8.94 -16.14 -4.56
CA LYS A 325 -9.08 -17.59 -4.34
C LYS A 325 -9.17 -17.92 -2.86
N ALA A 326 -8.30 -17.32 -2.03
CA ALA A 326 -8.35 -17.52 -0.59
C ALA A 326 -9.67 -16.98 0.01
N MET A 327 -10.17 -15.84 -0.46
CA MET A 327 -11.46 -15.28 -0.02
C MET A 327 -12.65 -16.18 -0.33
N VAL A 328 -12.71 -16.73 -1.56
CA VAL A 328 -13.75 -17.70 -1.96
C VAL A 328 -13.68 -18.94 -1.07
N LYS A 329 -12.48 -19.48 -0.83
CA LYS A 329 -12.31 -20.68 -0.01
C LYS A 329 -12.64 -20.43 1.47
N ALA A 330 -12.18 -19.32 2.04
CA ALA A 330 -12.51 -18.94 3.43
C ALA A 330 -14.03 -18.84 3.60
N THR A 331 -14.70 -18.18 2.66
CA THR A 331 -16.16 -18.05 2.70
C THR A 331 -16.84 -19.41 2.56
N ALA A 332 -16.37 -20.26 1.64
CA ALA A 332 -16.92 -21.61 1.49
C ALA A 332 -16.74 -22.49 2.74
N LEU A 333 -15.62 -22.35 3.47
CA LEU A 333 -15.38 -23.07 4.74
C LEU A 333 -16.30 -22.57 5.87
N VAL A 334 -16.59 -21.27 5.90
CA VAL A 334 -17.57 -20.69 6.84
C VAL A 334 -18.99 -21.11 6.48
N ASP A 335 -19.34 -21.15 5.19
CA ASP A 335 -20.65 -21.60 4.72
C ASP A 335 -20.89 -23.08 5.03
N LYS A 336 -19.84 -23.91 4.98
CA LYS A 336 -19.87 -25.32 5.43
C LYS A 336 -19.90 -25.49 6.94
N LYS A 337 -19.72 -24.41 7.71
CA LYS A 337 -19.57 -24.39 9.17
C LYS A 337 -18.36 -25.17 9.70
N ASP A 338 -17.34 -25.37 8.87
CA ASP A 338 -16.08 -26.00 9.29
C ASP A 338 -15.28 -25.06 10.20
N ILE A 339 -15.39 -23.75 9.96
CA ILE A 339 -14.66 -22.70 10.69
C ILE A 339 -15.66 -21.58 11.04
N PRO A 340 -15.67 -21.08 12.29
CA PRO A 340 -16.52 -19.95 12.64
C PRO A 340 -16.03 -18.66 11.97
N LEU A 341 -16.98 -17.80 11.57
CA LEU A 341 -16.68 -16.51 10.95
C LEU A 341 -15.77 -15.63 11.83
N ASP A 342 -15.92 -15.73 13.15
CA ASP A 342 -15.11 -14.96 14.11
C ASP A 342 -13.62 -15.31 14.07
N ALA A 343 -13.25 -16.53 13.64
CA ALA A 343 -11.85 -16.91 13.45
C ALA A 343 -11.14 -16.07 12.38
N PHE A 344 -11.90 -15.41 11.49
CA PHE A 344 -11.36 -14.54 10.44
C PHE A 344 -11.43 -13.05 10.78
N ARG A 345 -11.88 -12.66 11.98
CA ARG A 345 -12.14 -11.27 12.37
C ARG A 345 -10.90 -10.37 12.24
N THR A 346 -9.80 -10.80 12.86
CA THR A 346 -8.46 -10.20 12.71
C THR A 346 -7.45 -11.34 12.85
N LEU A 347 -7.06 -11.93 11.73
CA LEU A 347 -6.14 -13.05 11.72
C LEU A 347 -4.96 -12.71 10.82
N VAL A 348 -3.75 -12.85 11.37
CA VAL A 348 -2.51 -12.65 10.63
C VAL A 348 -1.77 -13.97 10.61
N LEU A 349 -1.47 -14.48 9.42
CA LEU A 349 -0.82 -15.77 9.21
C LEU A 349 0.53 -15.59 8.53
N CYS A 350 1.54 -16.22 9.09
CA CYS A 350 2.90 -16.31 8.57
C CYS A 350 3.35 -17.78 8.58
N HIS A 351 4.09 -18.23 7.57
CA HIS A 351 4.68 -19.56 7.58
C HIS A 351 6.13 -19.50 8.05
N HIS A 352 6.48 -20.38 8.98
CA HIS A 352 7.83 -20.53 9.51
C HIS A 352 8.29 -22.00 9.40
N ASP A 353 9.56 -22.23 9.06
CA ASP A 353 10.05 -23.59 8.77
C ASP A 353 10.03 -24.52 9.98
N LYS A 354 10.26 -23.99 11.19
CA LYS A 354 10.30 -24.78 12.43
C LYS A 354 8.93 -25.05 13.05
N PHE A 355 7.98 -24.12 12.90
CA PHE A 355 6.69 -24.14 13.61
C PHE A 355 5.49 -24.31 12.67
N GLY A 356 5.72 -24.32 11.36
CA GLY A 356 4.66 -24.35 10.36
C GLY A 356 3.90 -23.02 10.29
N TRP A 357 2.57 -23.08 10.23
CA TRP A 357 1.73 -21.88 10.20
C TRP A 357 1.63 -21.25 11.58
N ILE A 358 2.02 -19.99 11.66
CA ILE A 358 1.99 -19.17 12.88
C ILE A 358 0.90 -18.11 12.70
N ALA A 359 0.05 -17.97 13.71
CA ALA A 359 -0.89 -16.87 13.86
C ALA A 359 -0.28 -15.79 14.78
N ILE A 360 -0.34 -14.53 14.35
CA ILE A 360 0.07 -13.40 15.18
C ILE A 360 -1.16 -12.87 15.90
N ASP A 361 -1.15 -12.93 17.23
CA ASP A 361 -2.20 -12.35 18.06
C ASP A 361 -1.87 -10.87 18.31
N MET A 362 -2.50 -9.98 17.53
CA MET A 362 -2.34 -8.54 17.66
C MET A 362 -2.84 -8.00 19.02
N ASN A 363 -3.68 -8.75 19.73
CA ASN A 363 -4.15 -8.38 21.06
C ASN A 363 -3.20 -8.86 22.16
N ALA A 364 -2.33 -9.85 21.88
CA ALA A 364 -1.38 -10.38 22.85
C ALA A 364 -0.10 -9.55 22.98
N SER A 365 0.19 -8.66 22.03
CA SER A 365 1.14 -7.56 22.22
C SER A 365 0.44 -6.47 23.04
N GLY A 366 0.51 -6.58 24.37
CA GLY A 366 -0.27 -5.75 25.31
C GLY A 366 -0.24 -4.23 25.09
N GLU A 367 0.77 -3.70 24.41
CA GLU A 367 0.84 -2.28 24.02
C GLU A 367 -0.16 -1.92 22.90
N SER A 368 -0.31 -2.75 21.87
CA SER A 368 -1.17 -2.42 20.73
C SER A 368 -2.66 -2.56 21.04
N ALA A 369 -3.04 -3.49 21.91
CA ALA A 369 -4.44 -3.66 22.30
C ALA A 369 -4.96 -2.44 23.09
N GLN A 370 -4.13 -1.91 24.01
CA GLN A 370 -4.49 -0.71 24.78
C GLN A 370 -4.49 0.55 23.92
N GLU A 371 -3.49 0.71 23.04
CA GLU A 371 -3.46 1.85 22.11
C GLU A 371 -4.62 1.82 21.11
N ASP A 372 -4.95 0.66 20.54
CA ASP A 372 -6.04 0.51 19.60
C ASP A 372 -7.40 0.71 20.27
N GLU A 373 -7.56 0.24 21.51
CA GLU A 373 -8.77 0.50 22.30
C GLU A 373 -8.88 1.99 22.63
N ARG A 374 -7.81 2.64 23.12
CA ARG A 374 -7.80 4.09 23.34
C ARG A 374 -8.19 4.87 22.07
N ARG A 375 -7.66 4.47 20.91
CA ARG A 375 -8.01 5.10 19.63
C ARG A 375 -9.50 4.93 19.28
N ARG A 376 -10.07 3.73 19.49
CA ARG A 376 -11.50 3.49 19.27
C ARG A 376 -12.37 4.33 20.18
N GLN A 377 -11.99 4.46 21.45
CA GLN A 377 -12.69 5.29 22.44
C GLN A 377 -12.69 6.77 22.01
N VAL A 378 -11.55 7.28 21.54
CA VAL A 378 -11.45 8.66 21.00
C VAL A 378 -12.36 8.87 19.79
N PHE A 379 -12.47 7.90 18.88
CA PHE A 379 -13.37 8.00 17.73
C PHE A 379 -14.85 7.91 18.12
N ALA A 380 -15.22 7.03 19.04
CA ALA A 380 -16.59 6.93 19.55
C ALA A 380 -17.02 8.25 20.20
N PHE A 381 -16.12 8.88 20.96
CA PHE A 381 -16.35 10.19 21.55
C PHE A 381 -16.51 11.31 20.51
N ARG A 382 -15.69 11.32 19.46
CA ARG A 382 -15.85 12.26 18.32
C ARG A 382 -17.22 12.12 17.67
N ASP A 383 -17.60 10.89 17.35
CA ASP A 383 -18.85 10.63 16.63
C ASP A 383 -20.08 11.00 17.49
N ALA A 384 -20.00 10.80 18.81
CA ALA A 384 -21.00 11.26 19.76
C ALA A 384 -21.08 12.81 19.81
N LEU A 385 -19.95 13.51 19.87
CA LEU A 385 -19.93 14.98 19.84
C LEU A 385 -20.46 15.55 18.52
N ALA A 386 -20.17 14.88 17.40
CA ALA A 386 -20.71 15.25 16.09
C ALA A 386 -22.24 15.06 16.03
N ALA A 387 -22.78 14.01 16.66
CA ALA A 387 -24.23 13.78 16.74
C ALA A 387 -24.96 14.89 17.52
N VAL A 388 -24.31 15.49 18.52
CA VAL A 388 -24.82 16.63 19.30
C VAL A 388 -24.53 17.98 18.61
N GLY A 389 -23.84 17.98 17.47
CA GLY A 389 -23.48 19.19 16.72
C GLY A 389 -22.36 20.01 17.36
N LYS A 390 -21.61 19.46 18.32
CA LYS A 390 -20.51 20.12 19.05
C LYS A 390 -19.13 19.57 18.66
N GLU A 391 -18.94 19.24 17.39
CA GLU A 391 -17.67 18.69 16.86
C GLU A 391 -16.47 19.62 17.07
N ASN A 392 -16.70 20.94 17.13
CA ASN A 392 -15.66 21.93 17.41
C ASN A 392 -14.95 21.73 18.77
N LEU A 393 -15.62 21.13 19.76
CA LEU A 393 -15.01 20.83 21.07
C LEU A 393 -13.99 19.71 20.98
N PHE A 394 -14.23 18.74 20.09
CA PHE A 394 -13.28 17.66 19.84
C PHE A 394 -11.97 18.19 19.26
N TYR A 395 -12.03 19.12 18.30
CA TYR A 395 -10.83 19.71 17.72
C TYR A 395 -10.05 20.56 18.72
N ARG A 396 -10.74 21.39 19.52
CA ARG A 396 -10.11 22.16 20.61
C ARG A 396 -9.47 21.27 21.67
N TRP A 397 -10.13 20.16 22.01
CA TRP A 397 -9.59 19.17 22.94
C TRP A 397 -8.28 18.54 22.43
N ILE A 398 -8.27 18.08 21.18
CA ILE A 398 -7.07 17.50 20.55
C ILE A 398 -5.96 18.55 20.44
N GLU A 399 -6.30 19.81 20.14
CA GLU A 399 -5.33 20.91 20.09
C GLU A 399 -4.66 21.15 21.45
N VAL A 400 -5.43 21.18 22.54
CA VAL A 400 -4.89 21.30 23.91
C VAL A 400 -3.96 20.13 24.24
N ILE A 401 -4.37 18.89 23.93
CA ILE A 401 -3.52 17.71 24.15
C ILE A 401 -2.24 17.78 23.32
N GLN A 402 -2.32 18.14 22.03
CA GLN A 402 -1.16 18.23 21.15
C GLN A 402 -0.21 19.33 21.57
N PHE A 403 -0.72 20.50 21.97
CA PHE A 403 0.07 21.62 22.45
C PHE A 403 0.88 21.23 23.70
N GLU A 404 0.24 20.59 24.67
CA GLU A 404 0.88 20.20 25.93
C GLU A 404 1.87 19.04 25.74
N THR A 405 1.59 18.12 24.80
CA THR A 405 2.51 17.04 24.43
C THR A 405 3.80 17.58 23.76
N GLN A 406 3.69 18.66 22.98
CA GLN A 406 4.84 19.31 22.35
C GLN A 406 5.71 20.12 23.33
N GLN A 407 5.12 20.64 24.41
CA GLN A 407 5.79 21.45 25.45
C GLN A 407 6.58 20.60 26.48
N GLY A 408 6.72 19.30 26.22
CA GLY A 408 7.63 18.39 26.91
C GLY A 408 6.91 17.44 27.86
N GLY A 409 6.69 16.21 27.41
CA GLY A 409 6.45 15.00 28.21
C GLY A 409 5.28 15.03 29.21
N PHE A 410 4.42 14.02 29.14
CA PHE A 410 3.34 13.82 30.11
C PHE A 410 3.90 13.46 31.51
N THR A 411 4.11 14.46 32.37
CA THR A 411 4.26 14.26 33.82
C THR A 411 2.89 14.17 34.48
N GLN A 412 2.78 13.44 35.59
CA GLN A 412 1.50 13.16 36.27
C GLN A 412 0.78 14.43 36.76
N GLU A 413 1.54 15.47 37.12
CA GLU A 413 0.98 16.78 37.51
C GLU A 413 0.38 17.53 36.31
N ARG A 414 1.05 17.51 35.14
CA ARG A 414 0.53 18.10 33.90
C ARG A 414 -0.72 17.38 33.39
N GLN A 415 -0.82 16.07 33.58
CA GLN A 415 -2.05 15.32 33.24
C GLN A 415 -3.26 15.83 34.01
N LEU A 416 -3.09 16.17 35.29
CA LEU A 416 -4.17 16.69 36.13
C LEU A 416 -4.57 18.11 35.71
N GLU A 417 -3.61 18.97 35.40
CA GLU A 417 -3.87 20.33 34.91
C GLU A 417 -4.58 20.31 33.54
N VAL A 418 -4.12 19.44 32.63
CA VAL A 418 -4.75 19.28 31.31
C VAL A 418 -6.16 18.71 31.45
N ALA A 419 -6.38 17.71 32.31
CA ALA A 419 -7.71 17.19 32.59
C ALA A 419 -8.66 18.26 33.15
N GLN A 420 -8.17 19.16 34.01
CA GLN A 420 -8.95 20.29 34.52
C GLN A 420 -9.29 21.29 33.41
N LYS A 421 -8.31 21.71 32.60
CA LYS A 421 -8.53 22.61 31.44
C LYS A 421 -9.58 22.04 30.47
N ILE A 422 -9.54 20.73 30.24
CA ILE A 422 -10.51 20.05 29.37
C ILE A 422 -11.91 20.06 30.00
N ARG A 423 -12.04 19.73 31.29
CA ARG A 423 -13.33 19.79 31.99
C ARG A 423 -13.93 21.18 31.96
N ASP A 424 -13.12 22.22 32.16
CA ASP A 424 -13.58 23.60 32.14
C ASP A 424 -14.02 24.02 30.72
N LEU A 425 -13.25 23.66 29.68
CA LEU A 425 -13.60 23.93 28.28
C LEU A 425 -14.92 23.26 27.88
N PHE A 426 -15.19 22.05 28.35
CA PHE A 426 -16.44 21.34 28.08
C PHE A 426 -17.62 21.93 28.88
N LYS A 427 -17.40 22.30 30.16
CA LYS A 427 -18.40 22.95 31.01
C LYS A 427 -18.83 24.31 30.48
N GLU A 428 -17.90 25.14 29.99
CA GLU A 428 -18.21 26.42 29.35
C GLU A 428 -19.13 26.28 28.14
N ASN A 429 -19.08 25.13 27.46
CA ASN A 429 -19.90 24.82 26.30
C ASN A 429 -21.12 23.96 26.65
N GLY A 430 -21.44 23.81 27.95
CA GLY A 430 -22.63 23.11 28.44
C GLY A 430 -22.62 21.60 28.16
N VAL A 431 -21.46 20.96 28.26
CA VAL A 431 -21.31 19.49 28.21
C VAL A 431 -20.46 19.06 29.40
N ASP A 432 -20.92 18.09 30.20
CA ASP A 432 -20.06 17.49 31.23
C ASP A 432 -19.17 16.42 30.55
N PHE A 433 -17.85 16.64 30.57
CA PHE A 433 -16.90 15.74 29.91
C PHE A 433 -16.95 14.32 30.47
N ASP A 434 -17.04 14.17 31.79
CA ASP A 434 -16.92 12.87 32.45
C ASP A 434 -18.22 12.06 32.25
N GLU A 435 -19.38 12.73 32.30
CA GLU A 435 -20.68 12.10 32.03
C GLU A 435 -20.82 11.74 30.54
N PHE A 436 -20.45 12.66 29.64
CA PHE A 436 -20.55 12.44 28.19
C PHE A 436 -19.56 11.38 27.70
N TRP A 437 -18.36 11.34 28.26
CA TRP A 437 -17.39 10.27 27.98
C TRP A 437 -17.93 8.91 28.42
N LYS A 438 -18.52 8.83 29.62
CA LYS A 438 -19.11 7.59 30.13
C LYS A 438 -20.31 7.14 29.30
N GLU A 439 -21.13 8.05 28.81
CA GLU A 439 -22.26 7.75 27.92
C GLU A 439 -21.81 7.28 26.53
N ALA A 440 -20.80 7.93 25.95
CA ALA A 440 -20.32 7.63 24.59
C ALA A 440 -19.40 6.40 24.51
N VAL A 441 -18.58 6.17 25.54
CA VAL A 441 -17.47 5.21 25.51
C VAL A 441 -17.68 4.04 26.50
N GLY A 442 -18.41 4.25 27.59
CA GLY A 442 -18.69 3.21 28.59
C GLY A 442 -17.52 2.84 29.51
N SER A 443 -16.40 3.56 29.45
CA SER A 443 -15.21 3.37 30.30
C SER A 443 -14.83 4.65 31.06
N ASP A 444 -13.98 4.54 32.08
CA ASP A 444 -13.55 5.70 32.87
C ASP A 444 -12.73 6.71 32.04
N PRO A 445 -12.89 8.03 32.26
CA PRO A 445 -12.21 9.09 31.50
C PRO A 445 -10.68 9.09 31.62
N SER A 446 -10.14 8.49 32.69
CA SER A 446 -8.70 8.40 32.96
C SER A 446 -7.93 7.53 31.95
N VAL A 447 -8.63 6.74 31.13
CA VAL A 447 -8.03 5.90 30.09
C VAL A 447 -7.81 6.67 28.78
N GLY A 448 -8.56 7.77 28.59
CA GLY A 448 -8.56 8.60 27.39
C GLY A 448 -7.67 9.86 27.43
N ILE A 449 -7.13 10.22 28.61
CA ILE A 449 -6.25 11.39 28.83
C ILE A 449 -4.78 10.97 28.83
#